data_AF-A0A947CBR2-F1
#
_entry.id   AF-A0A947CBR2-F1
#
_cell.length_a   1.000
_cell.length_b   1.000
_cell.length_c   1.000
_cell.angle_alpha   90.00
_cell.angle_beta   90.00
_cell.angle_gamma   90.00
#
_symmetry.space_group_name_H-M   'P 1'
#
loop_
_entity.id
_entity.type
_entity.pdbx_description
1 polymer ?
#
loop_
_entity_poly.entity_id
_entity_poly.type
_entity_poly.pdbx_seq_one_letter_code
_entity_poly.pdbx_strand_id
1 'polypeptide(L)'
;LDPSNAQAWAGLAKTYAMLGVWVLPSDSILPLVSEPAMRAIQLDSTLAEAHEALALKYWVFDVQWLKAHDEFVEAARLEPNTPDADRRLAEAAHILTDLGWRDSAISTGRRAAESGLHWLPAIGYPASLLNGGDYEAALTEARRNLRNDDLAEFVDVVWSCSEIEVFALLELERFDDAREALARLEPRLELYGEWAVRRWMGLTAYYHARAGDPQQAQVVLREEDLEPAAKAAVYAWLGDLDRAFESVEEAFDSRGFVYYLPSDPAYAPLRKDPRFDLFLARMGLSCRYYDDGHECFQR
;
A
#
# COMPACT_ATOMS: atom_id res chain seq x y z
N LEU A 1 -31.59 12.97 -7.95
CA LEU A 1 -30.66 14.08 -8.21
C LEU A 1 -31.19 14.90 -9.36
N ASP A 2 -30.99 16.22 -9.36
CA ASP A 2 -31.16 17.01 -10.58
C ASP A 2 -30.20 16.44 -11.65
N PRO A 3 -30.70 15.95 -12.81
CA PRO A 3 -29.87 15.31 -13.83
C PRO A 3 -28.78 16.20 -14.45
N SER A 4 -28.86 17.52 -14.23
CA SER A 4 -27.92 18.51 -14.73
C SER A 4 -26.87 18.98 -13.71
N ASN A 5 -27.01 18.60 -12.43
CA ASN A 5 -26.10 19.02 -11.38
C ASN A 5 -24.85 18.11 -11.31
N ALA A 6 -23.78 18.52 -12.00
CA ALA A 6 -22.53 17.77 -12.08
C ALA A 6 -21.90 17.47 -10.71
N GLN A 7 -21.87 18.46 -9.81
CA GLN A 7 -21.28 18.31 -8.48
C GLN A 7 -22.02 17.27 -7.62
N ALA A 8 -23.35 17.23 -7.71
CA ALA A 8 -24.12 16.25 -6.97
C ALA A 8 -23.90 14.82 -7.49
N TRP A 9 -23.65 14.65 -8.79
CA TRP A 9 -23.23 13.36 -9.35
C TRP A 9 -21.82 12.97 -8.89
N ALA A 10 -20.88 13.92 -8.85
CA ALA A 10 -19.50 13.68 -8.40
C ALA A 10 -19.44 13.24 -6.93
N GLY A 11 -20.13 13.98 -6.05
CA GLY A 11 -20.20 13.63 -4.63
C GLY A 11 -20.87 12.28 -4.38
N LEU A 12 -21.91 11.93 -5.16
CA LEU A 12 -22.54 10.61 -5.10
C LEU A 12 -21.56 9.51 -5.51
N ALA A 13 -20.84 9.71 -6.61
CA ALA A 13 -19.84 8.77 -7.10
C ALA A 13 -18.74 8.51 -6.06
N LYS A 14 -18.16 9.58 -5.51
CA LYS A 14 -17.11 9.51 -4.48
C LYS A 14 -17.62 8.79 -3.23
N THR A 15 -18.83 9.09 -2.79
CA THR A 15 -19.44 8.44 -1.62
C THR A 15 -19.56 6.93 -1.84
N TYR A 16 -20.10 6.50 -2.99
CA TYR A 16 -20.18 5.08 -3.30
C TYR A 16 -18.80 4.42 -3.43
N ALA A 17 -17.83 5.11 -4.03
CA ALA A 17 -16.47 4.59 -4.16
C ALA A 17 -15.87 4.33 -2.78
N MET A 18 -15.94 5.30 -1.86
CA MET A 18 -15.47 5.15 -0.48
C MET A 18 -16.20 4.03 0.26
N LEU A 19 -17.52 3.89 0.10
CA LEU A 19 -18.26 2.78 0.69
C LEU A 19 -17.80 1.42 0.16
N GLY A 20 -17.48 1.32 -1.13
CA GLY A 20 -16.97 0.08 -1.71
C GLY A 20 -15.52 -0.25 -1.35
N VAL A 21 -14.72 0.76 -0.95
CA VAL A 21 -13.37 0.53 -0.41
C VAL A 21 -13.44 0.04 1.04
N TRP A 22 -14.31 0.62 1.86
CA TRP A 22 -14.23 0.46 3.32
C TRP A 22 -15.36 -0.33 3.98
N VAL A 23 -16.50 -0.53 3.30
CA VAL A 23 -17.74 -0.99 3.97
C VAL A 23 -18.46 -2.12 3.24
N LEU A 24 -18.55 -2.10 1.92
CA LEU A 24 -19.48 -2.95 1.16
C LEU A 24 -18.76 -3.87 0.15
N PRO A 25 -19.29 -5.08 -0.12
CA PRO A 25 -18.72 -5.99 -1.12
C PRO A 25 -18.73 -5.36 -2.53
N SER A 26 -17.55 -5.36 -3.17
CA SER A 26 -17.26 -4.62 -4.41
C SER A 26 -18.25 -4.84 -5.57
N ASP A 27 -18.75 -6.06 -5.75
CA ASP A 27 -19.54 -6.44 -6.94
C ASP A 27 -20.89 -5.70 -7.01
N SER A 28 -21.43 -5.31 -5.85
CA SER A 28 -22.68 -4.54 -5.75
C SER A 28 -22.49 -3.02 -5.85
N ILE A 29 -21.25 -2.54 -5.67
CA ILE A 29 -20.94 -1.11 -5.60
C ILE A 29 -20.48 -0.56 -6.94
N LEU A 30 -19.85 -1.38 -7.79
CA LEU A 30 -19.25 -0.91 -9.03
C LEU A 30 -20.22 -0.14 -9.96
N PRO A 31 -21.47 -0.60 -10.21
CA PRO A 31 -22.42 0.19 -11.01
C PRO A 31 -22.78 1.53 -10.36
N LEU A 32 -22.83 1.57 -9.02
CA LEU A 32 -23.18 2.75 -8.23
C LEU A 32 -22.09 3.83 -8.26
N VAL A 33 -20.84 3.47 -8.55
CA VAL A 33 -19.75 4.43 -8.77
C VAL A 33 -19.70 4.90 -10.22
N SER A 34 -19.77 3.94 -11.14
CA SER A 34 -19.46 4.16 -12.57
C SER A 34 -20.39 5.17 -13.23
N GLU A 35 -21.71 4.96 -13.09
CA GLU A 35 -22.70 5.80 -13.76
C GLU A 35 -22.66 7.26 -13.23
N PRO A 36 -22.67 7.50 -11.90
CA PRO A 36 -22.50 8.85 -11.37
C PRO A 36 -21.19 9.54 -11.75
N ALA A 37 -20.05 8.83 -11.69
CA ALA A 37 -18.75 9.41 -12.03
C ALA A 37 -18.69 9.83 -13.51
N MET A 38 -19.12 8.95 -14.41
CA MET A 38 -19.17 9.25 -15.84
C MET A 38 -20.14 10.38 -16.15
N ARG A 39 -21.30 10.42 -15.46
CA ARG A 39 -22.26 11.50 -15.65
C ARG A 39 -21.72 12.85 -15.18
N ALA A 40 -21.02 12.87 -14.05
CA ALA A 40 -20.35 14.07 -13.56
C ALA A 40 -19.33 14.59 -14.58
N ILE A 41 -18.43 13.73 -15.08
CA ILE A 41 -17.42 14.11 -16.08
C ILE A 41 -18.05 14.59 -17.40
N GLN A 42 -19.14 13.97 -17.85
CA GLN A 42 -19.86 14.43 -19.05
C GLN A 42 -20.44 15.84 -18.90
N LEU A 43 -20.85 16.21 -17.69
CA LEU A 43 -21.43 17.52 -17.40
C LEU A 43 -20.35 18.56 -17.10
N ASP A 44 -19.32 18.16 -16.35
CA ASP A 44 -18.16 18.97 -15.98
C ASP A 44 -16.96 18.07 -15.67
N SER A 45 -16.01 18.02 -16.59
CA SER A 45 -14.77 17.25 -16.46
C SER A 45 -13.70 17.93 -15.61
N THR A 46 -14.03 19.04 -14.93
CA THR A 46 -13.08 19.74 -14.03
C THR A 46 -13.30 19.40 -12.56
N LEU A 47 -14.26 18.51 -12.26
CA LEU A 47 -14.58 18.07 -10.91
C LEU A 47 -13.60 16.99 -10.43
N ALA A 48 -12.66 17.38 -9.57
CA ALA A 48 -11.67 16.45 -9.01
C ALA A 48 -12.31 15.24 -8.30
N GLU A 49 -13.44 15.41 -7.62
CA GLU A 49 -14.15 14.30 -6.96
C GLU A 49 -14.65 13.23 -7.94
N ALA A 50 -14.99 13.61 -9.18
CA ALA A 50 -15.42 12.65 -10.18
C ALA A 50 -14.24 11.82 -10.71
N HIS A 51 -13.10 12.47 -10.94
CA HIS A 51 -11.84 11.81 -11.28
C HIS A 51 -11.37 10.88 -10.14
N GLU A 52 -11.44 11.35 -8.89
CA GLU A 52 -11.12 10.55 -7.71
C GLU A 52 -12.01 9.30 -7.59
N ALA A 53 -13.31 9.42 -7.86
CA ALA A 53 -14.23 8.28 -7.86
C ALA A 53 -13.89 7.25 -8.96
N LEU A 54 -13.49 7.71 -10.15
CA LEU A 54 -12.98 6.82 -11.21
C LEU A 54 -11.66 6.16 -10.82
N ALA A 55 -10.76 6.91 -10.20
CA ALA A 55 -9.48 6.40 -9.74
C ALA A 55 -9.65 5.23 -8.77
N LEU A 56 -10.48 5.42 -7.73
CA LEU A 56 -10.82 4.37 -6.76
C LEU A 56 -11.50 3.18 -7.43
N LYS A 57 -12.38 3.41 -8.41
CA LYS A 57 -13.01 2.33 -9.17
C LYS A 57 -11.98 1.50 -9.93
N TYR A 58 -11.10 2.17 -10.67
CA TYR A 58 -10.06 1.50 -11.46
C TYR A 58 -9.08 0.75 -10.57
N TRP A 59 -8.76 1.31 -9.40
CA TRP A 59 -7.81 0.70 -8.47
C TRP A 59 -8.39 -0.52 -7.77
N VAL A 60 -9.55 -0.35 -7.11
CA VAL A 60 -10.09 -1.35 -6.18
C VAL A 60 -10.93 -2.41 -6.87
N PHE A 61 -11.61 -2.07 -7.96
CA PHE A 61 -12.61 -2.97 -8.57
C PHE A 61 -12.18 -3.52 -9.92
N ASP A 62 -11.64 -2.68 -10.80
CA ASP A 62 -11.28 -3.13 -12.15
C ASP A 62 -9.83 -3.61 -12.28
N VAL A 63 -9.00 -3.36 -11.25
CA VAL A 63 -7.57 -3.70 -11.26
C VAL A 63 -6.84 -3.09 -12.47
N GLN A 64 -7.24 -1.86 -12.84
CA GLN A 64 -6.68 -1.06 -13.93
C GLN A 64 -5.73 -0.01 -13.36
N TRP A 65 -4.62 -0.48 -12.79
CA TRP A 65 -3.62 0.31 -12.05
C TRP A 65 -3.25 1.64 -12.70
N LEU A 66 -2.81 1.62 -13.97
CA LEU A 66 -2.38 2.85 -14.66
C LEU A 66 -3.52 3.86 -14.86
N LYS A 67 -4.74 3.38 -15.14
CA LYS A 67 -5.89 4.29 -15.23
C LYS A 67 -6.20 4.91 -13.88
N ALA A 68 -6.11 4.14 -12.80
CA ALA A 68 -6.30 4.68 -11.47
C ALA A 68 -5.27 5.76 -11.13
N HIS A 69 -3.99 5.51 -11.42
CA HIS A 69 -2.92 6.47 -11.26
C HIS A 69 -3.23 7.79 -12.00
N ASP A 70 -3.56 7.70 -13.30
CA ASP A 70 -3.77 8.88 -14.12
C ASP A 70 -4.96 9.73 -13.63
N GLU A 71 -6.04 9.08 -13.18
CA GLU A 71 -7.22 9.77 -12.62
C GLU A 71 -6.92 10.42 -11.26
N PHE A 72 -6.11 9.79 -10.38
CA PHE A 72 -5.67 10.43 -9.14
C PHE A 72 -4.79 11.65 -9.40
N VAL A 73 -3.86 11.55 -10.35
CA VAL A 73 -2.99 12.68 -10.76
C VAL A 73 -3.83 13.81 -11.34
N GLU A 74 -4.82 13.52 -12.18
CA GLU A 74 -5.72 14.53 -12.73
C GLU A 74 -6.56 15.20 -11.64
N ALA A 75 -7.14 14.43 -10.71
CA ALA A 75 -7.87 14.96 -9.57
C ALA A 75 -7.01 15.90 -8.70
N ALA A 76 -5.74 15.56 -8.47
CA ALA A 76 -4.81 16.43 -7.76
C ALA A 76 -4.45 17.70 -8.56
N ARG A 77 -4.36 17.61 -9.90
CA ARG A 77 -4.09 18.74 -10.78
C ARG A 77 -5.23 19.75 -10.82
N LEU A 78 -6.48 19.27 -10.74
CA LEU A 78 -7.69 20.09 -10.78
C LEU A 78 -7.87 20.94 -9.50
N GLU A 79 -7.46 20.42 -8.34
CA GLU A 79 -7.56 21.10 -7.04
C GLU A 79 -6.19 21.19 -6.32
N PRO A 80 -5.19 21.87 -6.91
CA PRO A 80 -3.83 21.86 -6.41
C PRO A 80 -3.68 22.60 -5.07
N ASN A 81 -2.63 22.28 -4.31
CA ASN A 81 -2.29 22.90 -3.02
C ASN A 81 -3.35 22.70 -1.93
N THR A 82 -4.01 21.55 -1.92
CA THR A 82 -4.96 21.13 -0.91
C THR A 82 -4.49 19.82 -0.25
N PRO A 83 -4.86 19.55 1.02
CA PRO A 83 -4.57 18.25 1.64
C PRO A 83 -5.13 17.06 0.83
N ASP A 84 -6.24 17.27 0.12
CA ASP A 84 -6.81 16.26 -0.79
C ASP A 84 -5.93 16.03 -2.02
N ALA A 85 -5.33 17.07 -2.63
CA ALA A 85 -4.37 16.88 -3.70
C ALA A 85 -3.13 16.10 -3.25
N ASP A 86 -2.62 16.40 -2.05
CA ASP A 86 -1.48 15.68 -1.48
C ASP A 86 -1.83 14.20 -1.24
N ARG A 87 -3.01 13.94 -0.66
CA ARG A 87 -3.53 12.58 -0.46
C ARG A 87 -3.68 11.83 -1.80
N ARG A 88 -4.28 12.45 -2.82
CA ARG A 88 -4.45 11.85 -4.16
C ARG A 88 -3.10 11.55 -4.84
N LEU A 89 -2.11 12.43 -4.68
CA LEU A 89 -0.75 12.16 -5.16
C LEU A 89 -0.07 11.01 -4.39
N ALA A 90 -0.32 10.87 -3.09
CA ALA A 90 0.17 9.72 -2.32
C ALA A 90 -0.48 8.40 -2.79
N GLU A 91 -1.78 8.40 -3.09
CA GLU A 91 -2.48 7.25 -3.68
C GLU A 91 -1.92 6.89 -5.06
N ALA A 92 -1.65 7.88 -5.91
CA ALA A 92 -0.96 7.67 -7.18
C ALA A 92 0.44 7.07 -6.99
N ALA A 93 1.22 7.54 -6.01
CA ALA A 93 2.54 7.00 -5.70
C ALA A 93 2.48 5.55 -5.18
N HIS A 94 1.45 5.18 -4.41
CA HIS A 94 1.24 3.79 -3.98
C HIS A 94 1.02 2.86 -5.17
N ILE A 95 0.20 3.26 -6.14
CA ILE A 95 -0.01 2.47 -7.36
C ILE A 95 1.30 2.29 -8.13
N LEU A 96 2.11 3.34 -8.24
CA LEU A 96 3.43 3.24 -8.86
C LEU A 96 4.37 2.33 -8.07
N THR A 97 4.21 2.22 -6.75
CA THR A 97 4.94 1.29 -5.90
C THR A 97 4.46 -0.15 -6.12
N ASP A 98 3.15 -0.40 -6.27
CA ASP A 98 2.58 -1.71 -6.61
C ASP A 98 3.03 -2.23 -7.98
N LEU A 99 3.17 -1.31 -8.94
CA LEU A 99 3.81 -1.55 -10.25
C LEU A 99 5.34 -1.50 -10.19
N GLY A 100 5.85 -1.07 -9.04
CA GLY A 100 7.20 -0.66 -8.66
C GLY A 100 8.04 -0.03 -9.76
N TRP A 101 7.42 0.97 -10.36
CA TRP A 101 8.08 2.03 -11.09
C TRP A 101 8.75 2.95 -10.07
N ARG A 102 9.96 2.57 -9.66
CA ARG A 102 10.62 3.06 -8.45
C ARG A 102 10.86 4.56 -8.48
N ASP A 103 11.47 5.09 -9.54
CA ASP A 103 11.81 6.51 -9.60
C ASP A 103 10.54 7.38 -9.66
N SER A 104 9.54 6.90 -10.40
CA SER A 104 8.22 7.54 -10.51
C SER A 104 7.48 7.53 -9.16
N ALA A 105 7.51 6.41 -8.42
CA ALA A 105 6.89 6.29 -7.10
C ALA A 105 7.57 7.23 -6.08
N ILE A 106 8.90 7.20 -5.99
CA ILE A 106 9.66 8.05 -5.07
C ILE A 106 9.43 9.54 -5.39
N SER A 107 9.50 9.93 -6.67
CA SER A 107 9.34 11.32 -7.06
C SER A 107 7.92 11.84 -6.80
N THR A 108 6.89 11.02 -7.04
CA THR A 108 5.49 11.37 -6.79
C THR A 108 5.16 11.40 -5.29
N GLY A 109 5.63 10.40 -4.54
CA GLY A 109 5.48 10.34 -3.09
C GLY A 109 6.15 11.53 -2.39
N ARG A 110 7.35 11.93 -2.84
CA ARG A 110 8.04 13.12 -2.34
C ARG A 110 7.18 14.37 -2.52
N ARG A 111 6.64 14.57 -3.73
CA ARG A 111 5.75 15.71 -4.04
C ARG A 111 4.51 15.73 -3.15
N ALA A 112 3.89 14.57 -2.95
CA ALA A 112 2.75 14.42 -2.05
C ALA A 112 3.09 14.83 -0.61
N ALA A 113 4.32 14.56 -0.16
CA ALA A 113 4.77 14.86 1.20
C ALA A 113 5.29 16.29 1.40
N GLU A 114 5.46 17.08 0.33
CA GLU A 114 6.08 18.43 0.39
C GLU A 114 5.31 19.41 1.30
N SER A 115 3.97 19.34 1.30
CA SER A 115 3.14 20.25 2.10
C SER A 115 3.12 19.90 3.59
N GLY A 116 3.29 18.61 3.94
CA GLY A 116 3.13 18.08 5.28
C GLY A 116 1.70 18.13 5.85
N LEU A 117 0.69 18.43 5.03
CA LEU A 117 -0.68 18.72 5.50
C LEU A 117 -1.58 17.49 5.70
N HIS A 118 -1.11 16.29 5.38
CA HIS A 118 -1.91 15.07 5.42
C HIS A 118 -1.09 13.86 5.88
N TRP A 119 -1.71 12.94 6.61
CA TRP A 119 -1.04 11.75 7.18
C TRP A 119 -0.65 10.71 6.11
N LEU A 120 -1.47 10.56 5.06
CA LEU A 120 -1.21 9.55 4.01
C LEU A 120 0.13 9.74 3.29
N PRO A 121 0.51 10.95 2.82
CA PRO A 121 1.87 11.18 2.32
C PRO A 121 2.98 10.88 3.33
N ALA A 122 2.74 11.08 4.64
CA ALA A 122 3.72 10.82 5.69
C ALA A 122 4.05 9.32 5.84
N ILE A 123 3.15 8.42 5.44
CA ILE A 123 3.45 6.98 5.38
C ILE A 123 3.84 6.53 3.97
N GLY A 124 3.26 7.15 2.93
CA GLY A 124 3.44 6.72 1.55
C GLY A 124 4.80 7.07 0.96
N TYR A 125 5.37 8.22 1.30
CA TYR A 125 6.70 8.59 0.81
C TYR A 125 7.81 7.68 1.38
N PRO A 126 7.89 7.44 2.71
CA PRO A 126 8.84 6.46 3.25
C PRO A 126 8.61 5.04 2.70
N ALA A 127 7.36 4.65 2.44
CA ALA A 127 7.05 3.35 1.82
C ALA A 127 7.58 3.28 0.38
N SER A 128 7.43 4.35 -0.41
CA SER A 128 7.98 4.44 -1.77
C SER A 128 9.51 4.34 -1.77
N LEU A 129 10.18 4.97 -0.80
CA LEU A 129 11.64 4.87 -0.62
C LEU A 129 12.06 3.44 -0.26
N LEU A 130 11.38 2.81 0.71
CA LEU A 130 11.67 1.44 1.15
C LEU A 130 11.56 0.46 -0.03
N ASN A 131 10.45 0.52 -0.77
CA ASN A 131 10.18 -0.35 -1.91
C ASN A 131 11.03 -0.03 -3.14
N GLY A 132 11.47 1.22 -3.26
CA GLY A 132 12.45 1.65 -4.27
C GLY A 132 13.89 1.20 -3.98
N GLY A 133 14.17 0.73 -2.76
CA GLY A 133 15.50 0.29 -2.33
C GLY A 133 16.36 1.38 -1.68
N ASP A 134 15.82 2.58 -1.43
CA ASP A 134 16.52 3.65 -0.71
C ASP A 134 16.25 3.55 0.80
N TYR A 135 16.82 2.51 1.41
CA TYR A 135 16.51 2.11 2.78
C TYR A 135 16.96 3.15 3.83
N GLU A 136 18.09 3.83 3.62
CA GLU A 136 18.55 4.88 4.54
C GLU A 136 17.65 6.11 4.49
N ALA A 137 17.18 6.51 3.30
CA ALA A 137 16.21 7.60 3.18
C ALA A 137 14.86 7.20 3.79
N ALA A 138 14.38 5.97 3.53
CA ALA A 138 13.15 5.45 4.12
C ALA A 138 13.19 5.47 5.65
N LEU A 139 14.30 4.99 6.24
CA LEU A 139 14.54 5.02 7.68
C LEU A 139 14.56 6.45 8.23
N THR A 140 15.20 7.37 7.52
CA THR A 140 15.31 8.78 7.91
C THR A 140 13.95 9.46 7.95
N GLU A 141 13.15 9.31 6.89
CA GLU A 141 11.83 9.94 6.78
C GLU A 141 10.80 9.30 7.73
N ALA A 142 10.79 7.97 7.86
CA ALA A 142 9.92 7.29 8.82
C ALA A 142 10.18 7.77 10.26
N ARG A 143 11.46 7.85 10.67
CA ARG A 143 11.84 8.38 11.98
C ARG A 143 11.53 9.87 12.15
N ARG A 144 11.61 10.65 11.08
CA ARG A 144 11.22 12.07 11.11
C ARG A 144 9.72 12.21 11.39
N ASN A 145 8.89 11.42 10.72
CA ASN A 145 7.44 11.46 10.90
C ASN A 145 7.02 10.95 12.28
N LEU A 146 7.70 9.94 12.82
CA LEU A 146 7.51 9.47 14.21
C LEU A 146 7.87 10.51 15.29
N ARG A 147 8.72 11.50 14.97
CA ARG A 147 9.10 12.60 15.87
C ARG A 147 8.26 13.87 15.67
N ASN A 148 7.39 13.89 14.68
CA ASN A 148 6.51 15.03 14.44
C ASN A 148 5.27 14.88 15.32
N ASP A 149 5.13 15.75 16.31
CA ASP A 149 4.03 15.69 17.28
C ASP A 149 2.64 15.73 16.61
N ASP A 150 2.47 16.52 15.54
CA ASP A 150 1.20 16.63 14.81
C ASP A 150 0.86 15.33 14.06
N LEU A 151 1.87 14.59 13.60
CA LEU A 151 1.69 13.33 12.88
C LEU A 151 1.64 12.12 13.81
N ALA A 152 2.31 12.19 14.95
CA ALA A 152 2.38 11.11 15.94
C ALA A 152 1.04 10.84 16.63
N GLU A 153 0.06 11.75 16.51
CA GLU A 153 -1.33 11.52 16.93
C GLU A 153 -2.05 10.51 16.02
N PHE A 154 -1.64 10.36 14.77
CA PHE A 154 -2.24 9.41 13.84
C PHE A 154 -1.67 8.01 14.05
N VAL A 155 -2.54 7.09 14.48
CA VAL A 155 -2.23 5.68 14.70
C VAL A 155 -1.58 5.04 13.47
N ASP A 156 -2.12 5.31 12.28
CA ASP A 156 -1.58 4.78 11.02
C ASP A 156 -0.16 5.26 10.73
N VAL A 157 0.19 6.50 11.12
CA VAL A 157 1.56 7.02 10.99
C VAL A 157 2.49 6.29 11.95
N VAL A 158 2.10 6.15 13.21
CA VAL A 158 2.91 5.46 14.22
C VAL A 158 3.23 4.03 13.79
N TRP A 159 2.21 3.29 13.34
CA TRP A 159 2.38 1.90 12.93
C TRP A 159 3.17 1.77 11.63
N SER A 160 2.73 2.45 10.57
CA SER A 160 3.37 2.31 9.25
C SER A 160 4.82 2.79 9.26
N CYS A 161 5.12 3.91 9.92
CA CYS A 161 6.50 4.40 9.98
C CYS A 161 7.39 3.51 10.87
N SER A 162 6.85 2.92 11.94
CA SER A 162 7.64 2.01 12.78
C SER A 162 7.91 0.68 12.07
N GLU A 163 6.95 0.18 11.28
CA GLU A 163 7.13 -0.98 10.41
C GLU A 163 8.17 -0.70 9.31
N ILE A 164 8.10 0.46 8.65
CA ILE A 164 9.10 0.91 7.67
C ILE A 164 10.48 1.04 8.32
N GLU A 165 10.57 1.57 9.54
CA GLU A 165 11.83 1.62 10.31
C GLU A 165 12.40 0.20 10.50
N VAL A 166 11.60 -0.77 10.93
CA VAL A 166 12.05 -2.15 11.13
C VAL A 166 12.49 -2.79 9.80
N PHE A 167 11.70 -2.67 8.74
CA PHE A 167 12.04 -3.23 7.44
C PHE A 167 13.31 -2.61 6.86
N ALA A 168 13.46 -1.29 6.91
CA ALA A 168 14.66 -0.61 6.45
C ALA A 168 15.91 -1.06 7.23
N LEU A 169 15.81 -1.18 8.56
CA LEU A 169 16.91 -1.68 9.40
C LEU A 169 17.30 -3.13 9.06
N LEU A 170 16.32 -4.00 8.78
CA LEU A 170 16.56 -5.37 8.35
C LEU A 170 17.24 -5.45 6.98
N GLU A 171 16.83 -4.62 6.03
CA GLU A 171 17.47 -4.50 4.71
C GLU A 171 18.89 -3.96 4.79
N LEU A 172 19.17 -3.09 5.75
CA LEU A 172 20.50 -2.57 6.05
C LEU A 172 21.34 -3.53 6.92
N GLU A 173 20.83 -4.74 7.22
CA GLU A 173 21.47 -5.76 8.08
C GLU A 173 21.76 -5.26 9.52
N ARG A 174 21.01 -4.25 9.99
CA ARG A 174 21.12 -3.67 11.33
C ARG A 174 20.17 -4.36 12.31
N PHE A 175 20.39 -5.66 12.53
CA PHE A 175 19.48 -6.51 13.30
C PHE A 175 19.27 -6.05 14.75
N ASP A 176 20.31 -5.58 15.43
CA ASP A 176 20.18 -5.08 16.80
C ASP A 176 19.27 -3.85 16.90
N ASP A 177 19.44 -2.90 15.98
CA ASP A 177 18.59 -1.70 15.90
C ASP A 177 17.14 -2.09 15.54
N ALA A 178 16.94 -3.07 14.65
CA ALA A 178 15.61 -3.56 14.27
C ALA A 178 14.90 -4.20 15.47
N ARG A 179 15.63 -4.98 16.29
CA ARG A 179 15.12 -5.56 17.54
C ARG A 179 14.71 -4.48 18.54
N GLU A 180 15.51 -3.42 18.67
CA GLU A 180 15.16 -2.28 19.53
C GLU A 180 13.94 -1.50 19.01
N ALA A 181 13.79 -1.35 17.69
CA ALA A 181 12.59 -0.77 17.09
C ALA A 181 11.32 -1.59 17.37
N LEU A 182 11.39 -2.93 17.25
CA LEU A 182 10.30 -3.83 17.61
C LEU A 182 9.91 -3.74 19.09
N ALA A 183 10.90 -3.69 19.99
CA ALA A 183 10.66 -3.59 21.43
C ALA A 183 10.00 -2.25 21.84
N ARG A 184 10.20 -1.17 21.05
CA ARG A 184 9.53 0.12 21.28
C ARG A 184 8.03 0.08 20.97
N LEU A 185 7.59 -0.84 20.11
CA LEU A 185 6.19 -1.00 19.73
C LEU A 185 5.39 -1.82 20.76
N GLU A 186 6.03 -2.79 21.42
CA GLU A 186 5.37 -3.75 22.31
C GLU A 186 4.53 -3.10 23.42
N PRO A 187 5.02 -2.07 24.16
CA PRO A 187 4.20 -1.42 25.20
C PRO A 187 3.00 -0.64 24.63
N ARG A 188 2.99 -0.35 23.34
CA ARG A 188 1.91 0.40 22.67
C ARG A 188 0.77 -0.51 22.21
N LEU A 189 0.97 -1.83 22.19
CA LEU A 189 -0.03 -2.78 21.70
C LEU A 189 -1.37 -2.66 22.45
N GLU A 190 -1.31 -2.44 23.77
CA GLU A 190 -2.49 -2.27 24.62
C GLU A 190 -3.33 -1.03 24.23
N LEU A 191 -2.72 -0.02 23.61
CA LEU A 191 -3.42 1.20 23.19
C LEU A 191 -4.27 0.99 21.93
N TYR A 192 -3.93 -0.01 21.13
CA TYR A 192 -4.49 -0.20 19.79
C TYR A 192 -5.25 -1.52 19.64
N GLY A 193 -5.09 -2.45 20.58
CA GLY A 193 -5.89 -3.69 20.64
C GLY A 193 -5.39 -4.79 19.70
N GLU A 194 -6.26 -5.76 19.42
CA GLU A 194 -5.87 -7.03 18.79
C GLU A 194 -5.24 -6.89 17.40
N TRP A 195 -5.67 -5.91 16.59
CA TRP A 195 -5.09 -5.73 15.25
C TRP A 195 -3.60 -5.35 15.31
N ALA A 196 -3.22 -4.52 16.28
CA ALA A 196 -1.84 -4.11 16.50
C ALA A 196 -0.99 -5.28 17.01
N VAL A 197 -1.55 -6.12 17.89
CA VAL A 197 -0.92 -7.36 18.36
C VAL A 197 -0.60 -8.27 17.18
N ARG A 198 -1.58 -8.55 16.31
CA ARG A 198 -1.38 -9.41 15.13
C ARG A 198 -0.32 -8.86 14.17
N ARG A 199 -0.35 -7.56 13.90
CA ARG A 199 0.64 -6.92 13.02
C ARG A 199 2.05 -6.96 13.60
N TRP A 200 2.19 -6.70 14.90
CA TRP A 200 3.47 -6.81 15.61
C TRP A 200 3.99 -8.24 15.66
N MET A 201 3.12 -9.23 15.84
CA MET A 201 3.49 -10.65 15.77
C MET A 201 4.07 -11.01 14.41
N GLY A 202 3.40 -10.60 13.31
CA GLY A 202 3.89 -10.82 11.95
C GLY A 202 5.28 -10.19 11.71
N LEU A 203 5.45 -8.94 12.13
CA LEU A 203 6.73 -8.24 12.00
C LEU A 203 7.85 -8.87 12.84
N THR A 204 7.52 -9.37 14.04
CA THR A 204 8.46 -10.08 14.93
C THR A 204 8.85 -11.44 14.35
N ALA A 205 7.90 -12.19 13.79
CA ALA A 205 8.18 -13.44 13.10
C ALA A 205 9.10 -13.22 11.88
N TYR A 206 8.84 -12.15 11.13
CA TYR A 206 9.66 -11.75 9.99
C TYR A 206 11.08 -11.40 10.42
N TYR A 207 11.23 -10.61 11.50
CA TYR A 207 12.52 -10.32 12.11
C TYR A 207 13.28 -11.62 12.45
N HIS A 208 12.64 -12.58 13.12
CA HIS A 208 13.29 -13.85 13.49
C HIS A 208 13.72 -14.66 12.27
N ALA A 209 12.90 -14.72 11.21
CA ALA A 209 13.27 -15.38 9.96
C ALA A 209 14.50 -14.72 9.32
N ARG A 210 14.54 -13.38 9.30
CA ARG A 210 15.66 -12.59 8.76
C ARG A 210 16.93 -12.67 9.59
N ALA A 211 16.81 -12.71 10.91
CA ALA A 211 17.93 -12.80 11.85
C ALA A 211 18.54 -14.22 11.94
N GLY A 212 18.00 -15.19 11.19
CA GLY A 212 18.49 -16.58 11.20
C GLY A 212 18.04 -17.39 12.42
N ASP A 213 16.91 -17.02 13.04
CA ASP A 213 16.27 -17.74 14.13
C ASP A 213 14.94 -18.38 13.69
N PRO A 214 15.00 -19.47 12.90
CA PRO A 214 13.81 -20.09 12.34
C PRO A 214 12.90 -20.70 13.41
N GLN A 215 13.42 -21.02 14.60
CA GLN A 215 12.62 -21.63 15.67
C GLN A 215 11.60 -20.62 16.21
N GLN A 216 12.02 -19.38 16.46
CA GLN A 216 11.12 -18.34 16.94
C GLN A 216 10.14 -17.85 15.86
N ALA A 217 10.58 -17.76 14.60
CA ALA A 217 9.67 -17.48 13.50
C ALA A 217 8.56 -18.56 13.40
N GLN A 218 8.91 -19.84 13.56
CA GLN A 218 7.94 -20.95 13.53
C GLN A 218 6.97 -20.98 14.71
N VAL A 219 7.34 -20.45 15.88
CA VAL A 219 6.42 -20.34 17.02
C VAL A 219 5.27 -19.40 16.64
N VAL A 220 5.59 -18.22 16.10
CA VAL A 220 4.57 -17.22 15.74
C VAL A 220 3.71 -17.68 14.56
N LEU A 221 4.27 -18.45 13.61
CA LEU A 221 3.51 -19.02 12.50
C LEU A 221 2.43 -20.03 12.90
N ARG A 222 2.45 -20.55 14.13
CA ARG A 222 1.42 -21.46 14.66
C ARG A 222 0.18 -20.73 15.17
N GLU A 223 0.25 -19.41 15.27
CA GLU A 223 -0.85 -18.57 15.71
C GLU A 223 -1.90 -18.53 14.59
N GLU A 224 -3.10 -19.02 14.88
CA GLU A 224 -4.15 -19.22 13.88
C GLU A 224 -4.54 -17.88 13.22
N ASP A 225 -4.58 -16.81 14.01
CA ASP A 225 -5.03 -15.48 13.60
C ASP A 225 -3.99 -14.64 12.85
N LEU A 226 -2.78 -15.15 12.59
CA LEU A 226 -1.78 -14.40 11.85
C LEU A 226 -2.21 -14.21 10.38
N GLU A 227 -2.13 -12.98 9.87
CA GLU A 227 -2.59 -12.63 8.53
C GLU A 227 -1.84 -13.41 7.44
N PRO A 228 -2.51 -13.90 6.39
CA PRO A 228 -1.88 -14.70 5.34
C PRO A 228 -0.70 -14.01 4.64
N ALA A 229 -0.76 -12.68 4.46
CA ALA A 229 0.34 -11.89 3.90
C ALA A 229 1.60 -11.95 4.79
N ALA A 230 1.44 -11.82 6.11
CA ALA A 230 2.55 -11.96 7.05
C ALA A 230 3.11 -13.40 7.06
N LYS A 231 2.24 -14.42 7.03
CA LYS A 231 2.66 -15.83 6.90
C LYS A 231 3.51 -16.04 5.65
N ALA A 232 3.07 -15.49 4.51
CA ALA A 232 3.77 -15.60 3.23
C ALA A 232 5.19 -15.01 3.30
N ALA A 233 5.34 -13.80 3.83
CA ALA A 233 6.65 -13.18 4.01
C ALA A 233 7.58 -14.02 4.89
N VAL A 234 7.09 -14.51 6.03
CA VAL A 234 7.90 -15.33 6.95
C VAL A 234 8.30 -16.65 6.30
N TYR A 235 7.37 -17.38 5.68
CA TYR A 235 7.67 -18.63 4.99
C TYR A 235 8.69 -18.45 3.87
N ALA A 236 8.60 -17.36 3.10
CA ALA A 236 9.53 -17.04 2.03
C ALA A 236 10.97 -16.94 2.54
N TRP A 237 11.19 -16.29 3.69
CA TRP A 237 12.52 -16.14 4.29
C TRP A 237 12.99 -17.37 5.07
N LEU A 238 12.08 -18.25 5.49
CA LEU A 238 12.42 -19.58 6.00
C LEU A 238 12.78 -20.59 4.89
N GLY A 239 12.60 -20.22 3.62
CA GLY A 239 12.86 -21.06 2.45
C GLY A 239 11.73 -22.03 2.11
N ASP A 240 10.58 -21.93 2.78
CA ASP A 240 9.39 -22.74 2.49
C ASP A 240 8.52 -22.03 1.46
N LEU A 241 8.98 -22.03 0.21
CA LEU A 241 8.32 -21.29 -0.86
C LEU A 241 6.91 -21.82 -1.16
N ASP A 242 6.66 -23.11 -0.94
CA ASP A 242 5.35 -23.71 -1.20
C ASP A 242 4.28 -23.12 -0.27
N ARG A 243 4.52 -23.12 1.04
CA ARG A 243 3.60 -22.47 1.99
C ARG A 243 3.56 -20.96 1.84
N ALA A 244 4.65 -20.35 1.38
CA ALA A 244 4.67 -18.92 1.09
C ALA A 244 3.72 -18.56 -0.07
N PHE A 245 3.72 -19.35 -1.15
CA PHE A 245 2.79 -19.15 -2.28
C PHE A 245 1.34 -19.47 -1.89
N GLU A 246 1.09 -20.55 -1.13
CA GLU A 246 -0.24 -20.83 -0.60
C GLU A 246 -0.79 -19.64 0.21
N SER A 247 0.04 -19.06 1.09
CA SER A 247 -0.35 -17.95 1.96
C SER A 247 -0.55 -16.63 1.19
N VAL A 248 0.26 -16.34 0.16
CA VAL A 248 0.08 -15.11 -0.64
C VAL A 248 -1.15 -15.20 -1.55
N GLU A 249 -1.46 -16.40 -2.05
CA GLU A 249 -2.69 -16.64 -2.81
C GLU A 249 -3.94 -16.52 -1.93
N GLU A 250 -3.90 -17.06 -0.71
CA GLU A 250 -4.97 -16.88 0.29
C GLU A 250 -5.16 -15.39 0.64
N ALA A 251 -4.07 -14.66 0.83
CA ALA A 251 -4.12 -13.22 1.08
C ALA A 251 -4.82 -12.47 -0.07
N PHE A 252 -4.50 -12.81 -1.32
CA PHE A 252 -5.13 -12.18 -2.48
C PHE A 252 -6.61 -12.58 -2.65
N ASP A 253 -6.95 -13.86 -2.46
CA ASP A 253 -8.31 -14.37 -2.65
C ASP A 253 -9.29 -13.89 -1.57
N SER A 254 -8.80 -13.67 -0.35
CA SER A 254 -9.58 -13.03 0.72
C SER A 254 -9.77 -11.52 0.52
N ARG A 255 -9.23 -10.95 -0.57
CA ARG A 255 -9.07 -9.49 -0.77
C ARG A 255 -8.31 -8.85 0.39
N GLY A 256 -7.46 -9.63 1.05
CA GLY A 256 -6.53 -9.18 2.07
C GLY A 256 -5.42 -8.33 1.46
N PHE A 257 -4.70 -7.62 2.33
CA PHE A 257 -3.68 -6.66 1.93
C PHE A 257 -2.41 -7.37 1.46
N VAL A 258 -2.19 -7.42 0.15
CA VAL A 258 -0.89 -7.74 -0.46
C VAL A 258 -0.45 -6.54 -1.30
N TYR A 259 0.05 -5.51 -0.62
CA TYR A 259 0.61 -4.34 -1.29
C TYR A 259 2.07 -4.57 -1.67
N TYR A 260 2.49 -3.88 -2.72
CA TYR A 260 3.87 -3.70 -3.13
C TYR A 260 4.62 -4.99 -3.48
N LEU A 261 3.92 -6.12 -3.65
CA LEU A 261 4.51 -7.45 -3.78
C LEU A 261 5.76 -7.52 -4.69
N PRO A 262 5.78 -6.87 -5.88
CA PRO A 262 6.94 -7.00 -6.74
C PRO A 262 8.11 -6.08 -6.36
N SER A 263 7.91 -5.09 -5.47
CA SER A 263 8.95 -4.23 -4.91
C SER A 263 9.26 -4.46 -3.41
N ASP A 264 8.34 -5.02 -2.64
CA ASP A 264 8.44 -5.23 -1.18
C ASP A 264 9.51 -6.26 -0.81
N PRO A 265 10.57 -5.84 -0.08
CA PRO A 265 11.65 -6.73 0.33
C PRO A 265 11.19 -7.96 1.12
N ALA A 266 10.04 -7.90 1.80
CA ALA A 266 9.47 -9.01 2.54
C ALA A 266 9.20 -10.24 1.67
N TYR A 267 8.93 -10.04 0.37
CA TYR A 267 8.65 -11.11 -0.59
C TYR A 267 9.78 -11.31 -1.60
N ALA A 268 10.95 -10.70 -1.39
CA ALA A 268 12.10 -10.83 -2.28
C ALA A 268 12.48 -12.29 -2.60
N PRO A 269 12.38 -13.28 -1.68
CA PRO A 269 12.66 -14.67 -2.00
C PRO A 269 11.71 -15.27 -3.05
N LEU A 270 10.45 -14.84 -3.10
CA LEU A 270 9.45 -15.34 -4.06
C LEU A 270 9.80 -14.97 -5.50
N ARG A 271 10.42 -13.81 -5.72
CA ARG A 271 10.71 -13.26 -7.06
C ARG A 271 11.62 -14.12 -7.93
N LYS A 272 12.35 -15.07 -7.31
CA LYS A 272 13.23 -16.00 -8.02
C LYS A 272 12.51 -17.25 -8.52
N ASP A 273 11.28 -17.48 -8.06
CA ASP A 273 10.47 -18.63 -8.43
C ASP A 273 9.54 -18.29 -9.62
N PRO A 274 9.46 -19.14 -10.66
CA PRO A 274 8.60 -18.89 -11.83
C PRO A 274 7.10 -18.72 -11.51
N ARG A 275 6.62 -19.26 -10.38
CA ARG A 275 5.23 -19.06 -9.92
C ARG A 275 4.91 -17.59 -9.65
N PHE A 276 5.93 -16.80 -9.31
CA PHE A 276 5.75 -15.38 -9.01
C PHE A 276 5.20 -14.59 -10.20
N ASP A 277 5.71 -14.82 -11.41
CA ASP A 277 5.22 -14.12 -12.61
C ASP A 277 3.77 -14.48 -12.95
N LEU A 278 3.41 -15.74 -12.75
CA LEU A 278 2.04 -16.21 -12.95
C LEU A 278 1.10 -15.55 -11.95
N PHE A 279 1.55 -15.41 -10.70
CA PHE A 279 0.79 -14.74 -9.65
C PHE A 279 0.62 -13.24 -9.94
N LEU A 280 1.68 -12.53 -10.34
CA LEU A 280 1.57 -11.13 -10.75
C LEU A 280 0.62 -10.93 -11.93
N ALA A 281 0.64 -11.85 -12.91
CA ALA A 281 -0.30 -11.78 -14.03
C ALA A 281 -1.75 -11.94 -13.58
N ARG A 282 -2.03 -12.81 -12.60
CA ARG A 282 -3.35 -12.96 -11.98
C ARG A 282 -3.78 -11.70 -11.23
N MET A 283 -2.84 -10.97 -10.63
CA MET A 283 -3.09 -9.67 -9.98
C MET A 283 -3.23 -8.49 -10.95
N GLY A 284 -3.13 -8.71 -12.27
CA GLY A 284 -3.10 -7.62 -13.25
C GLY A 284 -1.81 -6.80 -13.23
N LEU A 285 -0.75 -7.31 -12.58
CA LEU A 285 0.57 -6.69 -12.45
C LEU A 285 1.60 -7.26 -13.45
N SER A 286 1.14 -7.82 -14.57
CA SER A 286 1.99 -8.49 -15.59
C SER A 286 3.03 -7.58 -16.28
N CYS A 287 3.01 -6.27 -16.01
CA CYS A 287 4.02 -5.34 -16.51
C CYS A 287 5.30 -5.47 -15.66
N ARG A 288 6.31 -6.20 -16.15
CA ARG A 288 7.62 -6.26 -15.48
C ARG A 288 8.37 -4.93 -15.65
N TYR A 289 8.44 -4.15 -14.57
CA TYR A 289 9.53 -3.31 -14.05
C TYR A 289 10.77 -3.06 -14.94
N TYR A 290 11.05 -1.81 -15.31
CA TYR A 290 11.90 -0.78 -14.66
C TYR A 290 11.83 0.49 -15.55
N ASP A 291 12.24 1.65 -15.05
CA ASP A 291 12.20 2.99 -15.68
C ASP A 291 12.86 3.12 -17.10
N ASP A 292 13.26 2.01 -17.73
CA ASP A 292 14.08 1.93 -18.96
C ASP A 292 13.42 1.23 -20.17
N GLY A 293 12.09 1.11 -20.22
CA GLY A 293 11.42 0.76 -21.48
C GLY A 293 10.28 -0.23 -21.32
N HIS A 294 9.11 0.25 -21.72
CA HIS A 294 7.81 -0.41 -21.64
C HIS A 294 7.75 -1.73 -22.40
N GLU A 295 7.46 -2.83 -21.71
CA GLU A 295 6.64 -3.92 -22.25
C GLU A 295 5.66 -4.38 -21.17
N CYS A 296 4.49 -3.74 -21.12
CA CYS A 296 3.32 -4.36 -20.53
C CYS A 296 2.86 -5.48 -21.46
N PHE A 297 2.71 -6.71 -20.95
CA PHE A 297 1.97 -7.75 -21.66
C PHE A 297 0.49 -7.33 -21.75
N GLN A 298 0.14 -6.51 -22.75
CA GLN A 298 -1.24 -6.46 -23.22
C GLN A 298 -1.46 -7.72 -24.06
N ARG A 299 -2.34 -8.60 -23.59
CA ARG A 299 -3.00 -9.56 -24.48
C ARG A 299 -4.18 -8.87 -25.16
#